data_AF-A0A8G1J288-F1
#
_entry.id   AF-A0A8G1J288-F1
#
_cell.length_a   1.000
_cell.length_b   1.000
_cell.length_c   1.000
_cell.angle_alpha   90.00
_cell.angle_beta   90.00
_cell.angle_gamma   90.00
#
_symmetry.space_group_name_H-M   'P 1'
#
loop_
_entity.id
_entity.type
_entity.pdbx_description
1 polymer ?
#
loop_
_entity_poly.entity_id
_entity_poly.type
_entity_poly.pdbx_seq_one_letter_code
_entity_poly.pdbx_strand_id
1 'polypeptide(L)'
;MASEVLVVHANEPPPEWWDAAVFLAGPLPRSAEVASWHPEAIGRLRERWGGDGRLVVFSPEPRAGVTADYTGQIDWEHRGLHDADVILFWVPRDLETMPAFTTNIEFGSWYDSGKAVFGAPPSAPKNEYLLHLAESRGVPAADTLEGAVDAALAMVGAGARREGGERSVPLLVWRTDGFQSWYGAQRGAGNRLVGARLEWTFRAGPDRRTVRCWAAHVQVHVAAEDRVQSNEVVLSRPDTAHVLLYRPGATVDETIVILVREFRSPAATADGFVHELPGGSGTEPEPVLQAAVEVGEETGLSVDADRLRPVGVRQVAGTVSTHRAHLFAAAITDAELAWLRERQGTPGGVGGGERTWIEIASYGEIRERGLADWATIGMIAQALGS
;
A
#
# COMPACT_ATOMS: atom_id res chain seq x y z
N MET A 1 23.33 -7.32 14.71
CA MET A 1 23.09 -6.89 16.11
C MET A 1 22.40 -8.05 16.81
N ALA A 2 22.57 -8.24 18.12
CA ALA A 2 21.84 -9.31 18.82
C ALA A 2 20.33 -9.07 18.73
N SER A 3 19.54 -10.14 18.57
CA SER A 3 18.09 -10.07 18.60
C SER A 3 17.61 -9.71 20.01
N GLU A 4 16.64 -8.81 20.11
CA GLU A 4 16.05 -8.36 21.36
C GLU A 4 14.53 -8.31 21.23
N VAL A 5 13.82 -8.77 22.26
CA VAL A 5 12.38 -8.55 22.40
C VAL A 5 12.11 -7.66 23.61
N LEU A 6 11.66 -6.44 23.34
CA LEU A 6 11.32 -5.45 24.35
C LEU A 6 9.80 -5.38 24.53
N VAL A 7 9.33 -5.57 25.76
CA VAL A 7 7.91 -5.42 26.08
C VAL A 7 7.65 -3.99 26.55
N VAL A 8 6.64 -3.35 25.97
CA VAL A 8 6.14 -2.04 26.39
C VAL A 8 4.76 -2.27 26.98
N HIS A 9 4.63 -2.03 28.28
CA HIS A 9 3.37 -2.19 29.00
C HIS A 9 2.50 -0.94 28.88
N ALA A 10 1.20 -1.08 29.18
CA ALA A 10 0.29 0.05 29.21
C ALA A 10 0.84 1.22 30.05
N ASN A 11 0.71 2.44 29.52
CA ASN A 11 1.24 3.69 30.07
C ASN A 11 2.78 3.84 30.04
N GLU A 12 3.53 2.90 29.47
CA GLU A 12 4.97 3.05 29.24
C GLU A 12 5.25 3.69 27.88
N PRO A 13 6.22 4.62 27.77
CA PRO A 13 6.60 5.17 26.47
C PRO A 13 7.29 4.10 25.62
N PRO A 14 7.00 4.00 24.32
CA PRO A 14 7.72 3.11 23.43
C PRO A 14 9.17 3.59 23.23
N PRO A 15 10.11 2.67 22.88
CA PRO A 15 11.51 3.05 22.64
C PRO A 15 11.65 3.95 21.39
N GLU A 16 12.80 4.60 21.27
CA GLU A 16 13.08 5.53 20.17
C GLU A 16 13.26 4.87 18.79
N TRP A 17 13.35 3.55 18.74
CA TRP A 17 13.52 2.78 17.52
C TRP A 17 13.11 1.31 17.72
N TRP A 18 12.72 0.66 16.62
CA TRP A 18 12.56 -0.79 16.52
C TRP A 18 12.69 -1.26 15.06
N ASP A 19 12.84 -2.57 14.88
CA ASP A 19 12.81 -3.22 13.57
C ASP A 19 11.42 -3.78 13.28
N ALA A 20 10.73 -4.23 14.33
CA ALA A 20 9.38 -4.75 14.27
C ALA A 20 8.58 -4.41 15.52
N ALA A 21 7.25 -4.36 15.39
CA ALA A 21 6.35 -4.20 16.51
C ALA A 21 5.11 -5.11 16.38
N VAL A 22 4.74 -5.78 17.48
CA VAL A 22 3.53 -6.58 17.59
C VAL A 22 2.67 -6.02 18.73
N PHE A 23 1.39 -5.80 18.48
CA PHE A 23 0.42 -5.51 19.53
C PHE A 23 -0.32 -6.78 19.93
N LEU A 24 -0.41 -7.05 21.23
CA LEU A 24 -1.20 -8.15 21.77
C LEU A 24 -2.61 -7.66 22.07
N ALA A 25 -3.56 -8.04 21.21
CA ALA A 25 -4.97 -7.71 21.37
C ALA A 25 -5.75 -8.96 21.79
N GLY A 26 -6.72 -8.79 22.70
CA GLY A 26 -7.47 -9.91 23.25
C GLY A 26 -8.11 -9.56 24.58
N PRO A 27 -8.91 -10.48 25.15
CA PRO A 27 -9.46 -10.27 26.48
C PRO A 27 -8.33 -10.27 27.52
N LEU A 28 -8.46 -9.37 28.50
CA LEU A 28 -7.73 -9.43 29.75
C LEU A 28 -8.57 -10.13 30.83
N PRO A 29 -7.94 -10.84 31.78
CA PRO A 29 -8.63 -11.40 32.95
C PRO A 29 -9.39 -10.33 33.75
N ARG A 30 -10.62 -10.64 34.17
CA ARG A 30 -11.43 -9.77 35.04
C ARG A 30 -11.07 -9.83 36.52
N SER A 31 -10.31 -10.85 36.92
CA SER A 31 -9.83 -11.04 38.29
C SER A 31 -8.40 -11.59 38.26
N ALA A 32 -7.67 -11.42 39.37
CA ALA A 32 -6.30 -11.91 39.52
C ALA A 32 -6.20 -13.45 39.60
N GLU A 33 -7.32 -14.15 39.77
CA GLU A 33 -7.38 -15.62 39.85
C GLU A 33 -7.32 -16.29 38.48
N VAL A 34 -7.60 -15.53 37.41
CA VAL A 34 -7.58 -16.02 36.04
C VAL A 34 -6.27 -15.59 35.40
N ALA A 35 -5.49 -16.56 34.92
CA ALA A 35 -4.20 -16.29 34.32
C ALA A 35 -4.35 -15.59 32.96
N SER A 36 -3.49 -14.61 32.69
CA SER A 36 -3.37 -14.00 31.37
C SER A 36 -2.61 -14.92 30.41
N TRP A 37 -2.95 -14.81 29.12
CA TRP A 37 -2.23 -15.43 28.02
C TRP A 37 -1.03 -14.60 27.53
N HIS A 38 -0.93 -13.32 27.89
CA HIS A 38 0.16 -12.43 27.44
C HIS A 38 1.57 -12.91 27.81
N PRO A 39 1.84 -13.39 29.05
CA PRO A 39 3.16 -13.90 29.40
C PRO A 39 3.61 -15.06 28.51
N GLU A 40 2.68 -15.97 28.17
CA GLU A 40 2.95 -17.09 27.27
C GLU A 40 3.24 -16.59 25.85
N ALA A 41 2.42 -15.67 25.33
CA ALA A 41 2.64 -15.07 24.00
C ALA A 41 4.00 -14.37 23.91
N ILE A 42 4.36 -13.58 24.92
CA ILE A 42 5.65 -12.88 25.00
C ILE A 42 6.82 -13.88 25.06
N GLY A 43 6.68 -14.96 25.83
CA GLY A 43 7.67 -16.04 25.90
C GLY A 43 7.91 -16.65 24.52
N ARG A 44 6.83 -16.98 23.81
CA ARG A 44 6.90 -17.55 22.44
C ARG A 44 7.50 -16.56 21.44
N LEU A 45 7.14 -15.28 21.51
CA LEU A 45 7.74 -14.23 20.67
C LEU A 45 9.25 -14.10 20.92
N ARG A 46 9.70 -14.19 22.19
CA ARG A 46 11.13 -14.21 22.55
C ARG A 46 11.87 -15.40 21.98
N GLU A 47 11.27 -16.58 22.06
CA GLU A 47 11.88 -17.83 21.59
C GLU A 47 11.97 -17.90 20.07
N ARG A 48 10.99 -17.32 19.36
CA ARG A 48 10.82 -17.48 17.92
C ARG A 48 11.24 -16.27 17.09
N TRP A 49 11.52 -15.13 17.71
CA TRP A 49 12.02 -13.97 16.98
C TRP A 49 13.40 -14.25 16.38
N GLY A 50 13.40 -14.56 15.08
CA GLY A 50 14.60 -14.87 14.30
C GLY A 50 15.16 -13.69 13.51
N GLY A 51 14.55 -12.51 13.61
CA GLY A 51 15.05 -11.30 12.94
C GLY A 51 16.24 -10.69 13.68
N ASP A 52 17.07 -9.98 12.93
CA ASP A 52 18.10 -9.14 13.52
C ASP A 52 17.46 -7.89 14.15
N GLY A 53 17.97 -7.44 15.29
CA GLY A 53 17.51 -6.21 15.93
C GLY A 53 16.31 -6.41 16.87
N ARG A 54 15.49 -5.37 17.02
CA ARG A 54 14.49 -5.26 18.09
C ARG A 54 13.07 -5.51 17.61
N LEU A 55 12.42 -6.48 18.25
CA LEU A 55 10.97 -6.64 18.26
C LEU A 55 10.38 -5.95 19.50
N VAL A 56 9.50 -4.98 19.28
CA VAL A 56 8.68 -4.38 20.35
C VAL A 56 7.38 -5.16 20.48
N VAL A 57 7.00 -5.50 21.70
CA VAL A 57 5.71 -6.13 22.01
C VAL A 57 4.90 -5.16 22.88
N PHE A 58 3.85 -4.59 22.30
CA PHE A 58 2.89 -3.78 23.04
C PHE A 58 1.93 -4.71 23.77
N SER A 59 1.96 -4.68 25.11
CA SER A 59 1.04 -5.41 25.97
C SER A 59 0.14 -4.42 26.71
N PRO A 60 -1.19 -4.47 26.55
CA PRO A 60 -2.11 -3.58 27.26
C PRO A 60 -2.22 -3.88 28.76
N GLU A 61 -1.49 -4.89 29.27
CA GLU A 61 -1.37 -5.10 30.72
C GLU A 61 -0.43 -4.07 31.34
N PRO A 62 -0.86 -3.36 32.39
CA PRO A 62 0.04 -2.50 33.15
C PRO A 62 1.09 -3.35 33.86
N ARG A 63 2.30 -2.78 34.05
CA ARG A 63 3.31 -3.40 34.90
C ARG A 63 2.78 -3.48 36.34
N ALA A 64 3.14 -4.55 37.06
CA ALA A 64 2.72 -4.74 38.44
C ALA A 64 3.02 -3.50 39.31
N GLY A 65 2.00 -3.00 40.03
CA GLY A 65 2.10 -1.84 40.90
C GLY A 65 1.86 -0.48 40.23
N VAL A 66 1.57 -0.43 38.93
CA VAL A 66 1.17 0.79 38.23
C VAL A 66 -0.35 0.95 38.28
N THR A 67 -0.84 2.10 38.78
CA THR A 67 -2.27 2.43 38.72
C THR A 67 -2.62 2.96 37.33
N ALA A 68 -3.63 2.35 36.70
CA ALA A 68 -4.09 2.77 35.37
C ALA A 68 -4.83 4.12 35.46
N ASP A 69 -4.37 5.10 34.68
CA ASP A 69 -5.25 6.19 34.23
C ASP A 69 -6.12 5.63 33.10
N TYR A 70 -7.44 5.69 33.26
CA TYR A 70 -8.38 5.12 32.30
C TYR A 70 -8.26 5.78 30.93
N THR A 71 -8.08 7.10 30.88
CA THR A 71 -7.92 7.81 29.60
C THR A 71 -6.54 7.58 29.00
N GLY A 72 -5.47 7.67 29.82
CA GLY A 72 -4.11 7.35 29.38
C GLY A 72 -3.96 5.92 28.83
N GLN A 73 -4.66 4.94 29.41
CA GLN A 73 -4.67 3.57 28.90
C GLN A 73 -5.28 3.48 27.50
N ILE A 74 -6.44 4.09 27.29
CA ILE A 74 -7.12 4.09 25.98
C ILE A 74 -6.22 4.73 24.92
N ASP A 75 -5.66 5.91 25.20
CA ASP A 75 -4.78 6.61 24.26
C ASP A 75 -3.51 5.80 23.93
N TRP A 76 -2.94 5.11 24.93
CA TRP A 76 -1.81 4.23 24.75
C TRP A 76 -2.14 3.01 23.88
N GLU A 77 -3.29 2.36 24.13
CA GLU A 77 -3.74 1.20 23.36
C GLU A 77 -3.98 1.58 21.90
N HIS A 78 -4.68 2.70 21.67
CA HIS A 78 -4.91 3.23 20.32
C HIS A 78 -3.59 3.53 19.59
N ARG A 79 -2.64 4.18 20.26
CA ARG A 79 -1.30 4.44 19.69
C ARG A 79 -0.59 3.13 19.36
N GLY A 80 -0.58 2.15 20.27
CA GLY A 80 0.05 0.85 20.06
C GLY A 80 -0.54 0.09 18.87
N LEU A 81 -1.86 0.09 18.72
CA LEU A 81 -2.55 -0.50 17.56
C LEU A 81 -2.14 0.19 16.24
N HIS A 82 -1.96 1.51 16.24
CA HIS A 82 -1.48 2.25 15.06
C HIS A 82 -0.01 1.97 14.75
N ASP A 83 0.87 2.05 15.74
CA ASP A 83 2.32 1.92 15.62
C ASP A 83 2.78 0.47 15.35
N ALA A 84 2.02 -0.54 15.78
CA ALA A 84 2.38 -1.93 15.55
C ALA A 84 2.44 -2.28 14.06
N ASP A 85 3.30 -3.23 13.69
CA ASP A 85 3.32 -3.81 12.35
C ASP A 85 2.25 -4.88 12.18
N VAL A 86 2.05 -5.65 13.25
CA VAL A 86 1.08 -6.73 13.34
C VAL A 86 0.28 -6.60 14.63
N ILE A 87 -1.02 -6.87 14.54
CA ILE A 87 -1.92 -6.94 15.70
C ILE A 87 -2.33 -8.41 15.83
N LEU A 88 -1.78 -9.07 16.85
CA LEU A 88 -2.09 -10.46 17.18
C LEU A 88 -3.33 -10.46 18.07
N PHE A 89 -4.47 -10.84 17.50
CA PHE A 89 -5.70 -11.08 18.25
C PHE A 89 -5.71 -12.53 18.74
N TRP A 90 -5.55 -12.76 20.04
CA TRP A 90 -5.80 -14.06 20.65
C TRP A 90 -7.06 -13.98 21.52
N VAL A 91 -8.08 -14.78 21.17
CA VAL A 91 -9.41 -14.69 21.78
C VAL A 91 -9.79 -16.02 22.46
N PRO A 92 -9.15 -16.37 23.60
CA PRO A 92 -9.50 -17.53 24.41
C PRO A 92 -10.76 -17.23 25.22
N ARG A 93 -11.86 -16.94 24.52
CA ARG A 93 -13.07 -16.39 25.09
C ARG A 93 -13.61 -17.29 26.18
N ASP A 94 -13.92 -16.69 27.32
CA ASP A 94 -14.70 -17.27 28.38
C ASP A 94 -15.72 -16.21 28.81
N LEU A 95 -17.01 -16.50 28.72
CA LEU A 95 -18.04 -15.47 28.89
C LEU A 95 -18.12 -14.91 30.33
N GLU A 96 -17.61 -15.66 31.29
CA GLU A 96 -17.58 -15.26 32.70
C GLU A 96 -16.33 -14.42 32.99
N THR A 97 -15.17 -14.94 32.61
CA THR A 97 -13.86 -14.45 33.06
C THR A 97 -13.12 -13.58 32.04
N MET A 98 -13.28 -13.86 30.73
CA MET A 98 -12.55 -13.23 29.62
C MET A 98 -13.43 -13.10 28.36
N PRO A 99 -14.53 -12.29 28.39
CA PRO A 99 -15.55 -12.34 27.34
C PRO A 99 -15.18 -11.64 26.02
N ALA A 100 -14.09 -10.87 25.99
CA ALA A 100 -13.56 -10.22 24.78
C ALA A 100 -14.54 -9.27 24.05
N PHE A 101 -15.38 -8.54 24.78
CA PHE A 101 -16.38 -7.66 24.16
C PHE A 101 -15.75 -6.45 23.45
N THR A 102 -14.76 -5.79 24.06
CA THR A 102 -14.00 -4.70 23.42
C THR A 102 -13.17 -5.21 22.25
N THR A 103 -12.58 -6.39 22.39
CA THR A 103 -11.82 -7.07 21.33
C THR A 103 -12.63 -7.27 20.05
N ASN A 104 -13.95 -7.47 20.13
CA ASN A 104 -14.81 -7.55 18.94
C ASN A 104 -14.79 -6.25 18.12
N ILE A 105 -14.79 -5.09 18.80
CA ILE A 105 -14.76 -3.78 18.16
C ILE A 105 -13.39 -3.52 17.56
N GLU A 106 -12.33 -3.78 18.33
CA GLU A 106 -10.94 -3.66 17.85
C GLU A 106 -10.70 -4.53 16.62
N PHE A 107 -11.09 -5.81 16.67
CA PHE A 107 -10.97 -6.69 15.51
C PHE A 107 -11.79 -6.16 14.33
N GLY A 108 -13.03 -5.70 14.56
CA GLY A 108 -13.84 -5.07 13.52
C GLY A 108 -13.21 -3.84 12.87
N SER A 109 -12.43 -3.06 13.63
CA SER A 109 -11.67 -1.91 13.10
C SER A 109 -10.42 -2.32 12.31
N TRP A 110 -9.79 -3.45 12.66
CA TRP A 110 -8.45 -3.78 12.18
C TRP A 110 -8.36 -5.00 11.27
N TYR A 111 -9.39 -5.85 11.17
CA TYR A 111 -9.30 -7.14 10.45
C TYR A 111 -8.90 -6.98 8.98
N ASP A 112 -9.40 -5.95 8.28
CA ASP A 112 -9.03 -5.70 6.88
C ASP A 112 -7.88 -4.69 6.70
N SER A 113 -7.14 -4.35 7.77
CA SER A 113 -5.98 -3.44 7.69
C SER A 113 -4.76 -4.08 7.01
N GLY A 114 -4.71 -5.41 6.95
CA GLY A 114 -3.53 -6.17 6.51
C GLY A 114 -2.48 -6.34 7.61
N LYS A 115 -2.76 -5.88 8.83
CA LYS A 115 -1.91 -6.03 10.03
C LYS A 115 -2.42 -7.11 10.98
N ALA A 116 -3.67 -7.56 10.85
CA ALA A 116 -4.29 -8.45 11.81
C ALA A 116 -3.85 -9.90 11.63
N VAL A 117 -3.70 -10.60 12.75
CA VAL A 117 -3.72 -12.06 12.86
C VAL A 117 -4.84 -12.41 13.83
N PHE A 118 -5.62 -13.44 13.54
CA PHE A 118 -6.67 -13.92 14.43
C PHE A 118 -6.32 -15.29 15.00
N GLY A 119 -6.56 -15.53 16.28
CA GLY A 119 -6.47 -16.86 16.84
C GLY A 119 -7.44 -17.07 17.98
N ALA A 120 -7.94 -18.29 18.09
CA ALA A 120 -8.81 -18.69 19.19
C ALA A 120 -8.77 -20.21 19.39
N PRO A 121 -8.83 -20.72 20.63
CA PRO A 121 -9.04 -22.14 20.88
C PRO A 121 -10.34 -22.63 20.18
N PRO A 122 -10.37 -23.83 19.60
CA PRO A 122 -11.59 -24.37 18.96
C PRO A 122 -12.78 -24.48 19.92
N SER A 123 -12.51 -24.63 21.21
CA SER A 123 -13.52 -24.71 22.27
C SER A 123 -14.02 -23.35 22.75
N ALA A 124 -13.36 -22.25 22.37
CA ALA A 124 -13.74 -20.92 22.81
C ALA A 124 -15.06 -20.50 22.11
N PRO A 125 -16.14 -20.24 22.87
CA PRO A 125 -17.46 -19.99 22.29
C PRO A 125 -17.50 -18.65 21.55
N LYS A 126 -18.43 -18.52 20.60
CA LYS A 126 -18.82 -17.23 19.97
C LYS A 126 -17.71 -16.55 19.16
N ASN A 127 -16.76 -17.32 18.62
CA ASN A 127 -15.72 -16.83 17.71
C ASN A 127 -16.00 -17.14 16.23
N GLU A 128 -17.07 -17.88 15.91
CA GLU A 128 -17.37 -18.37 14.56
C GLU A 128 -17.53 -17.21 13.56
N TYR A 129 -18.16 -16.11 13.98
CA TYR A 129 -18.32 -14.93 13.15
C TYR A 129 -16.98 -14.21 12.87
N LEU A 130 -16.09 -14.13 13.86
CA LEU A 130 -14.78 -13.49 13.70
C LEU A 130 -13.88 -14.31 12.79
N LEU A 131 -13.92 -15.65 12.92
CA LEU A 131 -13.23 -16.59 12.03
C LEU A 131 -13.73 -16.46 10.59
N HIS A 132 -15.05 -16.37 10.39
CA HIS A 132 -15.62 -16.15 9.06
C HIS A 132 -15.15 -14.83 8.44
N LEU A 133 -15.11 -13.74 9.21
CA LEU A 133 -14.58 -12.45 8.74
C LEU A 133 -13.10 -12.55 8.38
N ALA A 134 -12.30 -13.21 9.23
CA ALA A 134 -10.88 -13.44 8.99
C ALA A 134 -10.65 -14.16 7.66
N GLU A 135 -11.34 -15.29 7.45
CA GLU A 135 -11.28 -16.08 6.22
C GLU A 135 -11.69 -15.26 4.99
N SER A 136 -12.80 -14.53 5.06
CA SER A 136 -13.33 -13.73 3.95
C SER A 136 -12.39 -12.61 3.47
N ARG A 137 -11.42 -12.22 4.32
CA ARG A 137 -10.43 -11.17 4.04
C ARG A 137 -8.98 -11.66 4.00
N GLY A 138 -8.76 -12.98 4.04
CA GLY A 138 -7.42 -13.57 4.00
C GLY A 138 -6.56 -13.21 5.23
N VAL A 139 -7.20 -12.94 6.37
CA VAL A 139 -6.49 -12.73 7.64
C VAL A 139 -5.95 -14.08 8.12
N PRO A 140 -4.64 -14.21 8.42
CA PRO A 140 -4.10 -15.44 8.97
C PRO A 140 -4.82 -15.83 10.27
N ALA A 141 -5.28 -17.07 10.33
CA ALA A 141 -6.02 -17.62 11.46
C ALA A 141 -5.33 -18.85 12.05
N ALA A 142 -5.35 -19.00 13.38
CA ALA A 142 -4.82 -20.17 14.08
C ALA A 142 -5.71 -20.61 15.24
N ASP A 143 -5.70 -21.90 15.54
CA ASP A 143 -6.45 -22.50 16.64
C ASP A 143 -5.64 -22.63 17.94
N THR A 144 -4.35 -22.29 17.88
CA THR A 144 -3.42 -22.30 19.02
C THR A 144 -2.70 -20.95 19.14
N LEU A 145 -2.31 -20.59 20.37
CA LEU A 145 -1.55 -19.36 20.61
C LEU A 145 -0.20 -19.40 19.89
N GLU A 146 0.43 -20.57 19.84
CA GLU A 146 1.66 -20.81 19.09
C GLU A 146 1.49 -20.51 17.60
N GLY A 147 0.46 -21.07 16.95
CA GLY A 147 0.20 -20.81 15.54
C GLY A 147 -0.13 -19.35 15.26
N ALA A 148 -0.80 -18.65 16.19
CA ALA A 148 -1.07 -17.21 16.06
C ALA A 148 0.22 -16.38 16.17
N VAL A 149 1.13 -16.74 17.08
CA VAL A 149 2.46 -16.12 17.19
C VAL A 149 3.28 -16.37 15.92
N ASP A 150 3.27 -17.59 15.38
CA ASP A 150 3.98 -17.93 14.14
C ASP A 150 3.45 -17.13 12.95
N ALA A 151 2.13 -17.00 12.82
CA ALA A 151 1.51 -16.18 11.79
C ALA A 151 1.90 -14.70 11.92
N ALA A 152 1.95 -14.17 13.15
CA ALA A 152 2.37 -12.79 13.39
C ALA A 152 3.84 -12.57 13.01
N LEU A 153 4.73 -13.48 13.40
CA LEU A 153 6.15 -13.42 13.04
C LEU A 153 6.38 -13.59 11.55
N ALA A 154 5.59 -14.42 10.86
CA ALA A 154 5.64 -14.57 9.41
C ALA A 154 5.28 -13.26 8.69
N MET A 155 4.29 -12.51 9.20
CA MET A 155 3.93 -11.19 8.66
C MET A 155 5.01 -10.13 8.94
N VAL A 156 5.60 -10.16 10.14
CA VAL A 156 6.73 -9.28 10.48
C VAL A 156 7.94 -9.57 9.58
N GLY A 157 8.25 -10.84 9.33
CA GLY A 157 9.45 -11.25 8.58
C GLY A 157 10.73 -10.80 9.29
N ALA A 158 11.72 -10.31 8.52
CA ALA A 158 13.00 -9.84 9.06
C ALA A 158 12.92 -8.49 9.81
N GLY A 159 11.75 -7.86 9.90
CA GLY A 159 11.64 -6.46 10.34
C GLY A 159 12.21 -5.46 9.33
N ALA A 160 12.30 -4.19 9.74
CA ALA A 160 13.08 -3.12 9.12
C ALA A 160 13.24 -1.97 10.12
N ARG A 161 14.49 -1.56 10.36
CA ARG A 161 14.84 -0.49 11.28
C ARG A 161 14.09 0.79 10.97
N ARG A 162 13.38 1.33 11.97
CA ARG A 162 12.66 2.60 11.93
C ARG A 162 12.87 3.38 13.22
N GLU A 163 13.01 4.69 13.10
CA GLU A 163 13.30 5.61 14.21
C GLU A 163 12.37 6.82 14.20
N GLY A 164 12.19 7.45 15.36
CA GLY A 164 11.32 8.64 15.48
C GLY A 164 9.92 8.41 14.90
N GLY A 165 9.52 9.23 13.93
CA GLY A 165 8.20 9.17 13.28
C GLY A 165 8.02 8.03 12.27
N GLU A 166 9.12 7.44 11.77
CA GLU A 166 9.07 6.29 10.85
C GLU A 166 8.41 5.07 11.50
N ARG A 167 8.51 4.99 12.83
CA ARG A 167 7.97 3.92 13.66
C ARG A 167 6.45 3.78 13.56
N SER A 168 5.76 4.86 13.22
CA SER A 168 4.31 4.86 13.02
C SER A 168 3.90 4.44 11.60
N VAL A 169 4.85 4.07 10.74
CA VAL A 169 4.59 3.48 9.41
C VAL A 169 4.74 1.96 9.51
N PRO A 170 3.64 1.18 9.44
CA PRO A 170 3.72 -0.28 9.52
C PRO A 170 4.58 -0.87 8.40
N LEU A 171 5.24 -2.00 8.66
CA LEU A 171 6.09 -2.71 7.68
C LEU A 171 5.38 -2.99 6.36
N LEU A 172 4.07 -3.23 6.41
CA LEU A 172 3.20 -3.42 5.25
C LEU A 172 3.31 -2.27 4.23
N VAL A 173 3.38 -1.03 4.70
CA VAL A 173 3.51 0.18 3.86
C VAL A 173 4.96 0.57 3.68
N TRP A 174 5.76 0.48 4.75
CA TRP A 174 7.19 0.80 4.72
C TRP A 174 7.93 0.09 3.59
N ARG A 175 7.59 -1.18 3.33
CA ARG A 175 8.25 -2.00 2.29
C ARG A 175 7.79 -1.71 0.86
N THR A 176 6.81 -0.82 0.65
CA THR A 176 6.32 -0.52 -0.69
C THR A 176 7.24 0.47 -1.39
N ASP A 177 7.47 0.27 -2.70
CA ASP A 177 8.28 1.18 -3.52
C ASP A 177 7.71 2.60 -3.54
N GLY A 178 6.37 2.72 -3.52
CA GLY A 178 5.68 4.01 -3.47
C GLY A 178 5.98 4.78 -2.19
N PHE A 179 6.00 4.11 -1.03
CA PHE A 179 6.40 4.75 0.23
C PHE A 179 7.87 5.13 0.20
N GLN A 180 8.76 4.23 -0.20
CA GLN A 180 10.20 4.51 -0.23
C GLN A 180 10.56 5.64 -1.20
N SER A 181 9.86 5.72 -2.34
CA SER A 181 10.04 6.81 -3.31
C SER A 181 9.58 8.16 -2.75
N TRP A 182 8.37 8.22 -2.17
CA TRP A 182 7.86 9.44 -1.53
C TRP A 182 8.75 9.86 -0.36
N TYR A 183 9.08 8.92 0.53
CA TYR A 183 9.86 9.19 1.72
C TYR A 183 11.29 9.63 1.38
N GLY A 184 11.90 8.99 0.37
CA GLY A 184 13.18 9.41 -0.19
C GLY A 184 13.16 10.84 -0.72
N ALA A 185 12.10 11.23 -1.44
CA ALA A 185 11.92 12.61 -1.92
C ALA A 185 11.77 13.62 -0.77
N GLN A 186 10.97 13.30 0.27
CA GLN A 186 10.82 14.15 1.46
C GLN A 186 12.16 14.35 2.17
N ARG A 187 12.90 13.26 2.41
CA ARG A 187 14.24 13.33 3.01
C ARG A 187 15.22 14.11 2.14
N GLY A 188 15.17 13.94 0.82
CA GLY A 188 16.01 14.67 -0.13
C GLY A 188 15.76 16.19 -0.09
N ALA A 189 14.52 16.59 0.19
CA ALA A 189 14.16 18.00 0.42
C ALA A 189 14.52 18.50 1.84
N GLY A 190 15.13 17.66 2.68
CA GLY A 190 15.46 17.97 4.07
C GLY A 190 14.30 17.77 5.06
N ASN A 191 13.12 17.37 4.59
CA ASN A 191 11.95 17.17 5.45
C ASN A 191 12.10 15.90 6.30
N ARG A 192 11.41 15.87 7.43
CA ARG A 192 11.45 14.74 8.36
C ARG A 192 10.04 14.26 8.71
N LEU A 193 9.82 12.95 8.62
CA LEU A 193 8.59 12.33 9.11
C LEU A 193 8.56 12.38 10.65
N VAL A 194 7.52 13.00 11.19
CA VAL A 194 7.27 13.15 12.63
C VAL A 194 6.34 12.04 13.13
N GLY A 195 5.40 11.60 12.30
CA GLY A 195 4.50 10.49 12.59
C GLY A 195 3.61 10.17 11.40
N ALA A 196 2.94 9.02 11.46
CA ALA A 196 2.00 8.58 10.43
C ALA A 196 0.87 7.76 11.06
N ARG A 197 -0.26 7.68 10.36
CA ARG A 197 -1.38 6.81 10.71
C ARG A 197 -1.91 6.17 9.44
N LEU A 198 -1.85 4.84 9.36
CA LEU A 198 -2.43 4.10 8.24
C LEU A 198 -3.97 4.24 8.30
N GLU A 199 -4.55 4.82 7.26
CA GLU A 199 -6.01 5.00 7.15
C GLU A 199 -6.65 3.86 6.36
N TRP A 200 -5.98 3.42 5.30
CA TRP A 200 -6.57 2.46 4.37
C TRP A 200 -5.50 1.75 3.55
N THR A 201 -5.81 0.51 3.16
CA THR A 201 -5.05 -0.23 2.16
C THR A 201 -6.01 -0.95 1.22
N PHE A 202 -5.66 -0.99 -0.05
CA PHE A 202 -6.22 -1.91 -1.02
C PHE A 202 -5.21 -3.00 -1.31
N ARG A 203 -5.57 -4.24 -0.99
CA ARG A 203 -4.71 -5.40 -1.19
C ARG A 203 -5.35 -6.38 -2.17
N ALA A 204 -4.55 -6.92 -3.07
CA ALA A 204 -4.99 -7.80 -4.15
C ALA A 204 -4.12 -9.06 -4.23
N GLY A 205 -4.50 -9.96 -5.15
CA GLY A 205 -3.85 -11.25 -5.36
C GLY A 205 -4.28 -12.32 -4.35
N PRO A 206 -3.71 -13.53 -4.46
CA PRO A 206 -3.95 -14.61 -3.51
C PRO A 206 -3.66 -14.15 -2.09
N ASP A 207 -4.55 -14.51 -1.15
CA ASP A 207 -4.47 -14.15 0.27
C ASP A 207 -4.34 -12.64 0.55
N ARG A 208 -4.63 -11.76 -0.43
CA ARG A 208 -4.57 -10.29 -0.29
C ARG A 208 -3.25 -9.79 0.30
N ARG A 209 -2.13 -10.36 -0.14
CA ARG A 209 -0.77 -10.00 0.33
C ARG A 209 -0.17 -8.81 -0.40
N THR A 210 -0.56 -8.56 -1.64
CA THR A 210 0.02 -7.47 -2.44
C THR A 210 -0.71 -6.16 -2.17
N VAL A 211 -0.03 -5.17 -1.60
CA VAL A 211 -0.57 -3.81 -1.43
C VAL A 211 -0.57 -3.10 -2.78
N ARG A 212 -1.77 -2.88 -3.33
CA ARG A 212 -1.97 -2.15 -4.59
C ARG A 212 -2.14 -0.65 -4.36
N CYS A 213 -2.84 -0.26 -3.30
CA CYS A 213 -2.92 1.14 -2.88
C CYS A 213 -2.85 1.23 -1.36
N TRP A 214 -2.38 2.37 -0.85
CA TRP A 214 -2.46 2.70 0.57
C TRP A 214 -2.67 4.19 0.77
N ALA A 215 -3.32 4.55 1.87
CA ALA A 215 -3.49 5.93 2.32
C ALA A 215 -3.02 6.07 3.76
N ALA A 216 -2.17 7.06 4.04
CA ALA A 216 -1.70 7.36 5.38
C ALA A 216 -1.84 8.84 5.68
N HIS A 217 -2.42 9.18 6.82
CA HIS A 217 -2.32 10.52 7.38
C HIS A 217 -0.91 10.73 7.92
N VAL A 218 -0.25 11.82 7.55
CA VAL A 218 1.18 12.03 7.90
C VAL A 218 1.38 13.35 8.64
N GLN A 219 2.42 13.36 9.46
CA GLN A 219 2.96 14.56 10.09
C GLN A 219 4.39 14.74 9.60
N VAL A 220 4.65 15.81 8.86
CA VAL A 220 5.96 16.08 8.24
C VAL A 220 6.48 17.42 8.74
N HIS A 221 7.68 17.44 9.31
CA HIS A 221 8.41 18.68 9.53
C HIS A 221 9.00 19.13 8.19
N VAL A 222 8.56 20.30 7.74
CA VAL A 222 8.94 20.92 6.48
C VAL A 222 10.14 21.83 6.75
N ALA A 223 11.33 21.39 6.33
CA ALA A 223 12.58 22.04 6.72
C ALA A 223 12.69 23.48 6.19
N ALA A 224 12.21 23.72 4.97
CA ALA A 224 12.25 25.04 4.35
C ALA A 224 11.36 26.08 5.05
N GLU A 225 10.36 25.64 5.82
CA GLU A 225 9.36 26.49 6.46
C GLU A 225 9.43 26.43 8.00
N ASP A 226 10.29 25.56 8.54
CA ASP A 226 10.39 25.23 9.97
C ASP A 226 9.03 25.06 10.67
N ARG A 227 8.17 24.23 10.09
CA ARG A 227 6.86 23.91 10.68
C ARG A 227 6.49 22.45 10.46
N VAL A 228 5.52 21.97 11.22
CA VAL A 228 4.92 20.65 11.00
C VAL A 228 3.64 20.81 10.18
N GLN A 229 3.56 20.09 9.07
CA GLN A 229 2.33 19.87 8.31
C GLN A 229 1.69 18.57 8.79
N SER A 230 0.42 18.60 9.19
CA SER A 230 -0.24 17.48 9.88
C SER A 230 -1.72 17.30 9.52
N ASN A 231 -2.16 17.79 8.37
CA ASN A 231 -3.56 17.77 7.93
C ASN A 231 -3.71 17.17 6.52
N GLU A 232 -2.74 16.36 6.08
CA GLU A 232 -2.71 15.76 4.75
C GLU A 232 -2.73 14.23 4.83
N VAL A 233 -3.35 13.64 3.82
CA VAL A 233 -3.32 12.21 3.55
C VAL A 233 -2.48 11.98 2.32
N VAL A 234 -1.51 11.09 2.45
CA VAL A 234 -0.71 10.59 1.34
C VAL A 234 -1.38 9.34 0.81
N LEU A 235 -1.83 9.36 -0.45
CA LEU A 235 -2.30 8.18 -1.18
C LEU A 235 -1.19 7.72 -2.14
N SER A 236 -1.00 6.42 -2.26
CA SER A 236 -0.01 5.83 -3.16
C SER A 236 -0.58 4.62 -3.89
N ARG A 237 -0.08 4.41 -5.10
CA ARG A 237 -0.14 3.17 -5.89
C ARG A 237 1.25 2.90 -6.50
N PRO A 238 1.52 1.75 -7.13
CA PRO A 238 2.69 1.57 -7.97
C PRO A 238 2.81 2.64 -9.05
N ASP A 239 4.05 3.01 -9.36
CA ASP A 239 4.39 3.82 -10.54
C ASP A 239 3.88 3.15 -11.83
N THR A 240 3.64 3.95 -12.86
CA THR A 240 3.17 3.49 -14.17
C THR A 240 4.22 3.75 -15.25
N ALA A 241 4.20 2.96 -16.32
CA ALA A 241 5.05 3.15 -17.50
C ALA A 241 4.15 3.39 -18.71
N HIS A 242 4.37 4.50 -19.42
CA HIS A 242 3.57 4.95 -20.56
C HIS A 242 4.43 5.19 -21.79
N VAL A 243 3.86 4.93 -22.97
CA VAL A 243 4.54 5.09 -24.26
C VAL A 243 3.79 6.04 -25.17
N LEU A 244 4.44 7.13 -25.57
CA LEU A 244 4.02 7.89 -26.73
C LEU A 244 4.40 7.13 -28.01
N LEU A 245 3.45 6.44 -28.61
CA LEU A 245 3.55 5.95 -29.99
C LEU A 245 3.10 7.07 -30.93
N TYR A 246 3.98 7.51 -31.85
CA TYR A 246 3.69 8.67 -32.68
C TYR A 246 4.26 8.58 -34.11
N ARG A 247 3.61 9.27 -35.04
CA ARG A 247 4.14 9.51 -36.40
C ARG A 247 4.30 11.02 -36.61
N PRO A 248 5.53 11.53 -36.79
CA PRO A 248 5.76 12.96 -37.00
C PRO A 248 4.95 13.51 -38.19
N GLY A 249 4.28 14.65 -37.96
CA GLY A 249 3.62 15.46 -39.00
C GLY A 249 4.54 16.55 -39.55
N ALA A 250 4.04 17.39 -40.48
CA ALA A 250 4.82 18.56 -40.94
C ALA A 250 4.92 19.63 -39.85
N THR A 251 3.95 19.64 -38.94
CA THR A 251 3.95 20.43 -37.70
C THR A 251 3.74 19.52 -36.48
N VAL A 252 3.99 20.07 -35.29
CA VAL A 252 3.73 19.35 -34.02
C VAL A 252 2.24 19.00 -33.89
N ASP A 253 1.34 19.91 -34.27
CA ASP A 253 -0.11 19.65 -34.20
C ASP A 253 -0.55 18.58 -35.20
N GLU A 254 0.14 18.43 -36.34
CA GLU A 254 -0.10 17.37 -37.33
C GLU A 254 0.50 16.01 -36.93
N THR A 255 1.24 15.93 -35.82
CA THR A 255 1.82 14.66 -35.37
C THR A 255 0.72 13.71 -34.94
N ILE A 256 0.66 12.54 -35.55
CA ILE A 256 -0.31 11.49 -35.21
C ILE A 256 0.16 10.81 -33.92
N VAL A 257 -0.76 10.64 -32.99
CA VAL A 257 -0.57 9.99 -31.70
C VAL A 257 -1.54 8.81 -31.60
N ILE A 258 -1.04 7.71 -31.05
CA ILE A 258 -1.85 6.55 -30.70
C ILE A 258 -2.23 6.66 -29.23
N LEU A 259 -3.54 6.68 -28.97
CA LEU A 259 -4.14 6.62 -27.66
C LEU A 259 -4.83 5.27 -27.47
N VAL A 260 -5.13 4.97 -26.21
CA VAL A 260 -5.97 3.87 -25.80
C VAL A 260 -7.15 4.43 -25.03
N ARG A 261 -8.36 4.08 -25.47
CA ARG A 261 -9.59 4.32 -24.73
C ARG A 261 -9.91 3.12 -23.87
N GLU A 262 -10.29 3.34 -22.62
CA GLU A 262 -10.62 2.26 -21.69
C GLU A 262 -11.67 2.71 -20.65
N PHE A 263 -12.57 1.80 -20.26
CA PHE A 263 -13.49 2.09 -19.17
C PHE A 263 -12.74 2.00 -17.85
N ARG A 264 -12.71 3.11 -17.11
CA ARG A 264 -12.20 3.13 -15.74
C ARG A 264 -13.28 3.74 -14.85
N SER A 265 -13.65 3.05 -13.77
CA SER A 265 -14.68 3.53 -12.85
C SER A 265 -14.41 4.91 -12.22
N PRO A 266 -13.15 5.41 -12.09
CA PRO A 266 -12.89 6.79 -11.67
C PRO A 266 -13.07 7.86 -12.77
N ALA A 267 -13.32 7.47 -14.02
CA ALA A 267 -13.43 8.41 -15.13
C ALA A 267 -14.58 9.40 -14.90
N ALA A 268 -14.26 10.70 -14.93
CA ALA A 268 -15.21 11.80 -14.85
C ALA A 268 -15.33 12.51 -16.22
N THR A 269 -15.39 11.71 -17.29
CA THR A 269 -15.50 12.15 -18.69
C THR A 269 -16.94 12.00 -19.19
N ALA A 270 -17.24 12.61 -20.34
CA ALA A 270 -18.60 12.61 -20.88
C ALA A 270 -19.11 11.23 -21.30
N ASP A 271 -18.21 10.32 -21.68
CA ASP A 271 -18.53 8.96 -22.10
C ASP A 271 -18.21 7.90 -21.01
N GLY A 272 -17.55 8.30 -19.92
CA GLY A 272 -17.13 7.42 -18.83
C GLY A 272 -15.85 6.62 -19.14
N PHE A 273 -15.09 7.00 -20.17
CA PHE A 273 -13.82 6.38 -20.53
C PHE A 273 -12.65 7.32 -20.25
N VAL A 274 -11.48 6.75 -19.98
CA VAL A 274 -10.21 7.48 -20.06
C VAL A 274 -9.62 7.29 -21.46
N HIS A 275 -8.88 8.28 -21.93
CA HIS A 275 -8.18 8.27 -23.21
C HIS A 275 -6.71 8.64 -22.95
N GLU A 276 -5.87 7.62 -22.86
CA GLU A 276 -4.51 7.76 -22.34
C GLU A 276 -3.47 7.23 -23.35
N LEU A 277 -2.20 7.50 -23.10
CA LEU A 277 -1.12 6.79 -23.79
C LEU A 277 -1.14 5.31 -23.37
N PRO A 278 -0.81 4.37 -24.27
CA PRO A 278 -0.63 2.98 -23.88
C PRO A 278 0.31 2.87 -22.67
N GLY A 279 -0.12 2.19 -21.62
CA GLY A 279 0.64 2.13 -20.39
C GLY A 279 -0.13 1.72 -19.14
N GLY A 280 0.63 1.30 -18.15
CA GLY A 280 0.07 0.75 -16.93
C GLY A 280 1.14 0.47 -15.89
N SER A 281 0.76 -0.24 -14.85
CA SER A 281 1.67 -0.71 -13.80
C SER A 281 1.66 -2.22 -13.79
N GLY A 282 2.83 -2.86 -13.72
CA GLY A 282 2.91 -4.32 -13.66
C GLY A 282 4.05 -4.81 -12.77
N THR A 283 4.59 -5.97 -13.12
CA THR A 283 5.57 -6.70 -12.32
C THR A 283 6.95 -6.77 -12.97
N GLU A 284 7.11 -6.18 -14.15
CA GLU A 284 8.41 -6.12 -14.80
C GLU A 284 9.42 -5.34 -13.95
N PRO A 285 10.69 -5.79 -13.90
CA PRO A 285 11.70 -5.18 -13.03
C PRO A 285 12.11 -3.79 -13.50
N GLU A 286 12.03 -3.53 -14.82
CA GLU A 286 12.43 -2.27 -15.43
C GLU A 286 11.23 -1.58 -16.10
N PRO A 287 11.02 -0.27 -15.88
CA PRO A 287 9.87 0.44 -16.45
C PRO A 287 9.77 0.38 -17.98
N VAL A 288 10.90 0.29 -18.68
CA VAL A 288 10.92 0.17 -20.15
C VAL A 288 10.38 -1.17 -20.65
N LEU A 289 10.62 -2.25 -19.89
CA LEU A 289 10.07 -3.58 -20.19
C LEU A 289 8.56 -3.58 -19.94
N GLN A 290 8.11 -2.99 -18.82
CA GLN A 290 6.69 -2.82 -18.54
C GLN A 290 6.01 -2.04 -19.67
N ALA A 291 6.57 -0.90 -20.08
CA ALA A 291 6.05 -0.10 -21.17
C ALA A 291 5.88 -0.88 -22.49
N ALA A 292 6.84 -1.75 -22.85
CA ALA A 292 6.74 -2.58 -24.04
C ALA A 292 5.62 -3.64 -23.93
N VAL A 293 5.46 -4.24 -22.74
CA VAL A 293 4.37 -5.19 -22.45
C VAL A 293 3.02 -4.50 -22.59
N GLU A 294 2.81 -3.35 -21.96
CA GLU A 294 1.55 -2.60 -22.00
C GLU A 294 1.17 -2.20 -23.43
N VAL A 295 2.12 -1.75 -24.25
CA VAL A 295 1.87 -1.48 -25.67
C VAL A 295 1.34 -2.73 -26.39
N GLY A 296 1.95 -3.89 -26.15
CA GLY A 296 1.52 -5.16 -26.72
C GLY A 296 0.13 -5.59 -26.24
N GLU A 297 -0.15 -5.46 -24.95
CA GLU A 297 -1.42 -5.86 -24.35
C GLU A 297 -2.58 -4.96 -24.81
N GLU A 298 -2.36 -3.64 -24.87
CA GLU A 298 -3.42 -2.68 -25.13
C GLU A 298 -3.65 -2.38 -26.61
N THR A 299 -2.61 -2.48 -27.43
CA THR A 299 -2.69 -2.16 -28.88
C THR A 299 -2.47 -3.38 -29.78
N GLY A 300 -1.95 -4.49 -29.23
CA GLY A 300 -1.52 -5.65 -30.00
C GLY A 300 -0.20 -5.46 -30.76
N LEU A 301 0.37 -4.24 -30.77
CA LEU A 301 1.63 -3.95 -31.46
C LEU A 301 2.80 -4.44 -30.59
N SER A 302 3.70 -5.24 -31.17
CA SER A 302 4.95 -5.60 -30.49
C SER A 302 6.01 -4.54 -30.76
N VAL A 303 6.58 -3.98 -29.71
CA VAL A 303 7.67 -3.00 -29.78
C VAL A 303 8.82 -3.47 -28.90
N ASP A 304 10.01 -3.61 -29.48
CA ASP A 304 11.23 -3.93 -28.72
C ASP A 304 11.56 -2.79 -27.75
N ALA A 305 11.94 -3.14 -26.53
CA ALA A 305 12.30 -2.16 -25.49
C ALA A 305 13.39 -1.18 -25.94
N ASP A 306 14.33 -1.62 -26.79
CA ASP A 306 15.40 -0.78 -27.35
C ASP A 306 14.89 0.36 -28.27
N ARG A 307 13.66 0.25 -28.79
CA ARG A 307 13.01 1.32 -29.55
C ARG A 307 12.38 2.40 -28.67
N LEU A 308 12.20 2.12 -27.38
CA LEU A 308 11.55 3.02 -26.44
C LEU A 308 12.56 4.03 -25.88
N ARG A 309 12.54 5.24 -26.43
CA ARG A 309 13.40 6.33 -25.94
C ARG A 309 12.87 6.84 -24.60
N PRO A 310 13.67 6.91 -23.52
CA PRO A 310 13.24 7.52 -22.27
C PRO A 310 13.03 9.02 -22.45
N VAL A 311 11.90 9.54 -21.96
CA VAL A 311 11.57 10.97 -21.97
C VAL A 311 11.74 11.57 -20.58
N GLY A 312 11.22 10.90 -19.55
CA GLY A 312 11.37 11.36 -18.17
C GLY A 312 10.41 10.68 -17.19
N VAL A 313 10.54 11.05 -15.92
CA VAL A 313 9.70 10.52 -14.82
C VAL A 313 9.13 11.68 -14.02
N ARG A 314 7.80 11.74 -13.86
CA ARG A 314 7.13 12.80 -13.11
C ARG A 314 5.90 12.28 -12.37
N GLN A 315 5.56 12.94 -11.26
CA GLN A 315 4.33 12.67 -10.53
C GLN A 315 3.11 13.13 -11.34
N VAL A 316 2.08 12.29 -11.41
CA VAL A 316 0.89 12.51 -12.26
C VAL A 316 -0.06 13.54 -11.64
N ALA A 317 -0.35 13.40 -10.34
CA ALA A 317 -1.26 14.27 -9.59
C ALA A 317 -0.68 14.60 -8.21
N GLY A 318 0.17 15.64 -8.17
CA GLY A 318 1.04 16.01 -7.05
C GLY A 318 0.40 16.02 -5.66
N THR A 319 -0.81 16.55 -5.56
CA THR A 319 -1.54 16.75 -4.30
C THR A 319 -2.49 15.61 -3.94
N VAL A 320 -2.58 14.58 -4.79
CA VAL A 320 -3.50 13.47 -4.60
C VAL A 320 -2.75 12.16 -4.42
N SER A 321 -1.82 11.82 -5.32
CA SER A 321 -1.15 10.52 -5.27
C SER A 321 0.34 10.63 -5.55
N THR A 322 1.15 9.88 -4.81
CA THR A 322 2.62 9.89 -4.88
C THR A 322 3.20 9.17 -6.09
N HIS A 323 2.41 8.35 -6.78
CA HIS A 323 2.89 7.59 -7.94
C HIS A 323 3.35 8.51 -9.08
N ARG A 324 4.34 8.00 -9.82
CA ARG A 324 4.95 8.67 -10.96
C ARG A 324 4.68 7.89 -12.24
N ALA A 325 4.60 8.62 -13.34
CA ALA A 325 4.61 8.07 -14.68
C ALA A 325 6.04 8.10 -15.23
N HIS A 326 6.51 6.94 -15.67
CA HIS A 326 7.73 6.77 -16.46
C HIS A 326 7.33 6.86 -17.94
N LEU A 327 7.78 7.91 -18.61
CA LEU A 327 7.37 8.21 -19.98
C LEU A 327 8.47 7.80 -20.98
N PHE A 328 8.06 7.06 -22.00
CA PHE A 328 8.86 6.69 -23.15
C PHE A 328 8.21 7.20 -24.44
N ALA A 329 8.97 7.26 -25.52
CA ALA A 329 8.47 7.61 -26.84
C ALA A 329 9.07 6.71 -27.91
N ALA A 330 8.25 6.32 -28.88
CA ALA A 330 8.68 5.57 -30.06
C ALA A 330 7.95 6.06 -31.31
N ALA A 331 8.73 6.40 -32.34
CA ALA A 331 8.18 6.69 -33.64
C ALA A 331 7.69 5.38 -34.29
N ILE A 332 6.47 5.39 -34.81
CA ILE A 332 5.91 4.28 -35.58
C ILE A 332 6.14 4.50 -37.09
N THR A 333 6.24 3.39 -37.80
CA THR A 333 6.33 3.33 -39.26
C THR A 333 4.95 3.48 -39.90
N ASP A 334 4.90 3.79 -41.20
CA ASP A 334 3.63 3.84 -41.92
C ASP A 334 2.93 2.47 -41.97
N ALA A 335 3.71 1.39 -41.98
CA ALA A 335 3.19 0.03 -41.93
C ALA A 335 2.54 -0.28 -40.57
N GLU A 336 3.19 0.09 -39.46
CA GLU A 336 2.62 -0.04 -38.11
C GLU A 336 1.37 0.83 -37.94
N LEU A 337 1.37 2.07 -38.45
CA LEU A 337 0.20 2.95 -38.42
C LEU A 337 -0.98 2.36 -39.22
N ALA A 338 -0.72 1.80 -40.41
CA ALA A 338 -1.75 1.12 -41.19
C ALA A 338 -2.31 -0.09 -40.45
N TRP A 339 -1.42 -0.89 -39.84
CA TRP A 339 -1.79 -2.07 -39.05
C TRP A 339 -2.66 -1.72 -37.83
N LEU A 340 -2.35 -0.61 -37.15
CA LEU A 340 -3.13 -0.10 -36.02
C LEU A 340 -4.52 0.37 -36.45
N ARG A 341 -4.63 1.05 -37.61
CA ARG A 341 -5.92 1.48 -38.19
C ARG A 341 -6.85 0.30 -38.44
N GLU A 342 -6.33 -0.82 -38.94
CA GLU A 342 -7.11 -2.04 -39.16
C GLU A 342 -7.69 -2.64 -37.87
N ARG A 343 -7.13 -2.27 -36.70
CA ARG A 343 -7.45 -2.87 -35.39
C ARG A 343 -8.22 -1.97 -34.44
N GLN A 344 -8.53 -0.72 -34.81
CA GLN A 344 -9.29 0.20 -33.94
C GLN A 344 -10.64 -0.37 -33.47
N GLY A 345 -11.27 -1.24 -34.27
CA GLY A 345 -12.54 -1.91 -33.92
C GLY A 345 -12.38 -3.20 -33.10
N THR A 346 -11.15 -3.67 -32.87
CA THR A 346 -10.86 -4.90 -32.14
C THR A 346 -10.35 -4.55 -30.75
N PRO A 347 -10.98 -5.05 -29.68
CA PRO A 347 -10.53 -4.75 -28.33
C PRO A 347 -9.19 -5.43 -28.05
N GLY A 348 -8.28 -4.70 -27.40
CA GLY A 348 -7.11 -5.23 -26.71
C GLY A 348 -7.43 -5.62 -25.25
N GLY A 349 -6.38 -5.84 -24.46
CA GLY A 349 -6.45 -6.16 -23.03
C GLY A 349 -6.31 -7.66 -22.75
N VAL A 350 -5.74 -7.99 -21.58
CA VAL A 350 -5.54 -9.37 -21.12
C VAL A 350 -6.61 -9.76 -20.11
N GLY A 351 -7.19 -10.95 -20.27
CA GLY A 351 -7.92 -11.61 -19.18
C GLY A 351 -9.27 -10.99 -18.78
N GLY A 352 -10.18 -10.77 -19.72
CA GLY A 352 -11.65 -10.67 -19.50
C GLY A 352 -12.19 -9.45 -18.71
N GLY A 353 -11.39 -8.82 -17.85
CA GLY A 353 -11.76 -7.67 -17.02
C GLY A 353 -11.38 -6.31 -17.62
N GLU A 354 -10.31 -6.26 -18.42
CA GLU A 354 -9.80 -5.05 -19.08
C GLU A 354 -10.09 -5.11 -20.57
N ARG A 355 -10.55 -4.00 -21.15
CA ARG A 355 -10.84 -3.87 -22.58
C ARG A 355 -10.42 -2.49 -23.04
N THR A 356 -9.49 -2.49 -23.98
CA THR A 356 -8.88 -1.28 -24.54
C THR A 356 -9.23 -1.14 -26.00
N TRP A 357 -9.38 0.09 -26.48
CA TRP A 357 -9.66 0.39 -27.89
C TRP A 357 -8.66 1.42 -28.42
N ILE A 358 -8.03 1.11 -29.55
CA ILE A 358 -7.05 2.01 -30.17
C ILE A 358 -7.76 3.24 -30.73
N GLU A 359 -7.29 4.42 -30.32
CA GLU A 359 -7.68 5.71 -30.89
C GLU A 359 -6.49 6.36 -31.58
N ILE A 360 -6.74 6.96 -32.73
CA ILE A 360 -5.70 7.57 -33.56
C ILE A 360 -6.15 8.99 -33.86
N ALA A 361 -5.40 9.96 -33.38
CA ALA A 361 -5.68 11.37 -33.53
C ALA A 361 -4.38 12.15 -33.70
N SER A 362 -4.45 13.28 -34.38
CA SER A 362 -3.37 14.26 -34.37
C SER A 362 -3.28 14.95 -32.99
N TYR A 363 -2.09 15.45 -32.64
CA TYR A 363 -1.92 16.19 -31.39
C TYR A 363 -2.79 17.46 -31.33
N GLY A 364 -3.00 18.12 -32.47
CA GLY A 364 -3.93 19.23 -32.61
C GLY A 364 -5.36 18.82 -32.25
N GLU A 365 -5.86 17.72 -32.81
CA GLU A 365 -7.20 17.19 -32.50
C GLU A 365 -7.36 16.82 -31.02
N ILE A 366 -6.33 16.20 -30.41
CA ILE A 366 -6.35 15.84 -28.98
C ILE A 366 -6.56 17.09 -28.12
N ARG A 367 -5.84 18.17 -28.43
CA ARG A 367 -5.93 19.44 -27.69
C ARG A 367 -7.24 20.18 -27.94
N GLU A 368 -7.65 20.31 -29.21
CA GLU A 368 -8.83 21.08 -29.60
C GLU A 368 -10.13 20.45 -29.11
N ARG A 369 -10.20 19.11 -29.12
CA ARG A 369 -11.38 18.35 -28.70
C ARG A 369 -11.36 17.96 -27.22
N GLY A 370 -10.24 18.18 -26.52
CA GLY A 370 -10.06 17.77 -25.13
C GLY A 370 -10.22 16.28 -24.94
N LEU A 371 -9.62 15.47 -25.82
CA LEU A 371 -9.82 14.00 -25.82
C LEU A 371 -9.23 13.34 -24.58
N ALA A 372 -8.08 13.84 -24.12
CA ALA A 372 -7.30 13.24 -23.04
C ALA A 372 -7.24 14.17 -21.82
N ASP A 373 -6.88 13.60 -20.67
CA ASP A 373 -6.71 14.38 -19.45
C ASP A 373 -5.43 15.24 -19.47
N TRP A 374 -5.31 16.13 -18.49
CA TRP A 374 -4.16 17.04 -18.40
C TRP A 374 -2.82 16.31 -18.23
N ALA A 375 -2.82 15.16 -17.55
CA ALA A 375 -1.61 14.36 -17.38
C ALA A 375 -1.13 13.80 -18.72
N THR A 376 -2.03 13.19 -19.48
CA THR A 376 -1.77 12.65 -20.82
C THR A 376 -1.34 13.74 -21.79
N ILE A 377 -2.06 14.87 -21.83
CA ILE A 377 -1.67 16.02 -22.68
C ILE A 377 -0.26 16.50 -22.30
N GLY A 378 0.04 16.60 -21.00
CA GLY A 378 1.36 16.99 -20.50
C GLY A 378 2.47 16.01 -20.89
N MET A 379 2.19 14.70 -20.86
CA MET A 379 3.12 13.67 -21.32
C MET A 379 3.39 13.78 -22.82
N ILE A 380 2.35 13.91 -23.65
CA ILE A 380 2.51 14.10 -25.10
C ILE A 380 3.33 15.36 -25.40
N ALA A 381 3.00 16.48 -24.75
CA ALA A 381 3.71 17.75 -24.93
C ALA A 381 5.21 17.64 -24.57
N GLN A 382 5.53 17.00 -23.44
CA GLN A 382 6.90 16.79 -22.98
C GLN A 382 7.71 15.92 -23.95
N ALA A 383 7.10 14.88 -24.52
CA ALA A 383 7.77 13.96 -25.43
C ALA A 383 7.94 14.52 -26.85
N LEU A 384 7.02 15.36 -27.32
CA LEU A 384 7.13 16.05 -28.62
C LEU A 384 8.01 17.30 -28.58
N GLY A 385 8.19 17.91 -27.40
CA GLY A 385 9.08 19.04 -27.19
C GLY A 385 10.53 18.68 -26.86
N SER A 386 10.83 17.39 -26.62
CA SER A 386 12.15 16.87 -26.23
C SER A 386 13.07 16.56 -27.40
#